data_AF-J2ZJW6-F1
#
_entry.id   AF-J2ZJW6-F1
#
_cell.length_a   1.000
_cell.length_b   1.000
_cell.length_c   1.000
_cell.angle_alpha   90.00
_cell.angle_beta   90.00
_cell.angle_gamma   90.00
#
_symmetry.space_group_name_H-M   'P 1'
#
loop_
_entity.id
_entity.type
_entity.pdbx_description
1 polymer ?
#
loop_
_entity_poly.entity_id
_entity_poly.type
_entity_poly.pdbx_seq_one_letter_code
_entity_poly.pdbx_strand_id
1 'polypeptide(L)' 'MEKAFRNPLFLTGLPLAICGVAFTAPGLWIPGLVLMIAGWAKGNKRA' A
#
# COMPACT_ATOMS: atom_id res chain seq x y z
N MET A 1 16.27 11.53 21.61
CA MET A 1 14.99 11.22 20.92
C MET A 1 13.95 12.32 21.09
N GLU A 2 13.78 12.90 22.28
CA GLU A 2 12.73 13.90 22.57
C GLU A 2 12.82 15.19 21.74
N LYS A 3 14.02 15.57 21.28
CA LYS A 3 14.25 16.74 20.42
C LYS A 3 13.75 16.52 18.98
N ALA A 4 13.82 15.29 18.47
CA ALA A 4 13.34 14.94 17.13
C ALA A 4 11.81 14.98 17.05
N PHE A 5 11.13 14.61 18.14
CA PHE A 5 9.66 14.68 18.24
C PHE A 5 9.13 16.11 18.40
N ARG A 6 9.93 17.10 18.81
CA ARG A 6 9.48 18.52 18.82
C ARG A 6 9.61 19.21 17.48
N ASN A 7 10.24 18.56 16.50
CA ASN A 7 10.35 19.10 15.15
C ASN A 7 9.01 18.87 14.42
N PRO A 8 8.27 19.94 14.04
CA PRO A 8 6.92 19.81 13.47
C PRO A 8 6.90 19.00 12.18
N LEU A 9 8.02 18.97 11.45
CA LEU A 9 8.23 18.18 10.25
C LEU A 9 8.26 16.67 10.53
N PHE A 10 8.75 16.25 11.71
CA PHE A 10 8.76 14.83 12.10
C PHE A 10 7.39 14.40 12.64
N LEU A 11 6.72 15.29 13.38
CA LEU A 11 5.38 15.07 13.93
C LEU A 11 4.30 14.89 12.83
N THR A 12 4.47 15.60 11.72
CA THR A 12 3.57 15.54 10.56
C THR A 12 4.03 14.53 9.53
N GLY A 13 5.35 14.38 9.31
CA GLY A 13 5.92 13.47 8.33
C GLY A 13 5.70 11.99 8.67
N LEU A 14 5.81 11.61 9.94
CA LEU A 14 5.60 10.22 10.38
C LEU A 14 4.16 9.73 10.10
N PRO A 15 3.09 10.43 10.53
CA PRO A 15 1.72 9.99 10.24
C PRO A 15 1.39 10.07 8.75
N LEU A 16 1.89 11.07 8.01
CA LEU A 16 1.71 11.13 6.55
C LEU A 16 2.36 9.95 5.83
N ALA A 17 3.55 9.54 6.26
CA ALA A 17 4.22 8.36 5.72
C ALA A 17 3.44 7.07 6.03
N ILE A 18 2.93 6.93 7.27
CA ILE A 18 2.12 5.77 7.68
C ILE A 18 0.83 5.71 6.85
N CYS A 19 0.10 6.82 6.72
CA CYS A 19 -1.09 6.88 5.89
C CYS A 19 -0.76 6.60 4.41
N GLY A 20 0.31 7.20 3.88
CA GLY A 20 0.75 6.97 2.51
C GLY A 20 1.03 5.49 2.22
N VAL A 21 1.74 4.80 3.11
CA VAL A 21 2.00 3.36 3.00
C VAL A 21 0.71 2.56 3.17
N ALA A 22 -0.16 2.93 4.11
CA ALA A 22 -1.42 2.23 4.38
C ALA A 22 -2.43 2.35 3.22
N PHE A 23 -2.39 3.41 2.42
CA PHE A 23 -3.23 3.54 1.22
C PHE A 23 -2.58 2.91 -0.03
N THR A 24 -1.26 3.06 -0.20
CA THR A 24 -0.56 2.54 -1.39
C THR A 24 -0.37 1.02 -1.35
N ALA A 25 -0.14 0.43 -0.19
CA ALA A 25 0.01 -1.02 -0.05
C ALA A 25 -1.24 -1.79 -0.53
N PRO A 26 -2.47 -1.54 -0.05
CA PRO A 26 -3.66 -2.17 -0.59
C PRO A 26 -3.96 -1.71 -2.01
N GLY A 27 -3.71 -0.44 -2.35
CA GLY A 27 -3.87 0.08 -3.71
C GLY A 27 -3.00 -0.63 -4.76
N LEU A 28 -1.87 -1.21 -4.37
CA LEU A 28 -1.00 -2.01 -5.23
C LEU A 28 -1.33 -3.51 -5.17
N TRP A 29 -1.72 -4.01 -4.00
CA TRP A 29 -2.07 -5.43 -3.80
C TRP A 29 -3.38 -5.83 -4.46
N ILE A 30 -4.40 -4.97 -4.39
CA ILE A 30 -5.73 -5.25 -4.96
C ILE A 30 -5.66 -5.43 -6.48
N PRO A 31 -5.01 -4.54 -7.27
CA PRO A 31 -4.81 -4.76 -8.70
C PRO A 31 -4.03 -6.03 -9.03
N GLY A 32 -2.99 -6.34 -8.24
CA GLY A 32 -2.20 -7.57 -8.41
C GLY A 32 -3.04 -8.84 -8.24
N LEU A 33 -3.85 -8.88 -7.18
CA LEU A 33 -4.80 -9.97 -6.92
C LEU A 33 -5.86 -10.08 -8.03
N VAL A 34 -6.41 -8.95 -8.49
CA VAL A 34 -7.40 -8.92 -9.57
C VAL A 34 -6.81 -9.47 -10.87
N LEU A 35 -5.58 -9.08 -11.24
CA LEU A 35 -4.88 -9.61 -12.41
C LEU A 35 -4.60 -11.11 -12.29
N MET A 36 -4.20 -11.57 -11.10
CA MET A 36 -3.95 -12.99 -10.84
C MET A 36 -5.23 -13.82 -11.01
N ILE A 37 -6.35 -13.38 -10.41
CA ILE A 37 -7.66 -14.03 -10.55
C ILE A 37 -8.14 -14.00 -12.01
N ALA A 38 -8.01 -12.86 -12.70
CA ALA A 38 -8.39 -12.74 -14.10
C ALA A 38 -7.57 -13.67 -15.01
N GLY A 39 -6.26 -13.77 -14.75
CA GLY A 39 -5.36 -14.70 -15.43
C GLY A 39 -5.76 -16.16 -15.19
N TRP A 40 -6.07 -16.51 -13.94
CA TRP A 40 -6.51 -17.85 -13.56
C TRP A 40 -7.85 -18.22 -14.18
N ALA A 41 -8.84 -17.32 -14.15
CA ALA A 41 -10.15 -17.52 -14.78
C ALA A 41 -10.04 -17.68 -16.31
N LYS A 42 -9.10 -16.97 -16.95
CA LYS A 42 -8.83 -17.11 -18.39
C LYS A 42 -8.10 -18.42 -18.72
N GLY A 43 -7.18 -18.86 -17.86
CA GLY A 43 -6.48 -20.14 -18.00
C GLY A 43 -7.40 -21.35 -17.80
N ASN A 44 -8.30 -21.29 -16.81
CA ASN A 44 -9.23 -22.38 -16.50
C ASN A 44 -10.35 -22.56 -17.54
N LYS A 45 -10.59 -21.58 -18.41
CA LYS A 45 -11.49 -21.69 -19.57
C LYS A 45 -10.80 -22.25 -20.83
N ARG A 46 -9.47 -22.39 -20.80
CA ARG A 46 -8.65 -22.91 -21.90
C ARG A 46 -8.20 -24.36 -21.67
N ALA A 47 -8.35 -24.87 -20.45
CA ALA A 47 -8.29 -26.29 -20.11
C ALA A 47 -9.68 -26.91 -20.28
#